data_AF-A0A2K3K987-F1
#
_entry.id   AF-A0A2K3K987-F1
#
_cell.length_a   1.000
_cell.length_b   1.000
_cell.length_c   1.000
_cell.angle_alpha   90.00
_cell.angle_beta   90.00
_cell.angle_gamma   90.00
#
_symmetry.space_group_name_H-M   'P 1'
#
loop_
_entity.id
_entity.type
_entity.pdbx_description
1 polymer ?
#
loop_
_entity_poly.entity_id
_entity_poly.type
_entity_poly.pdbx_seq_one_letter_code
_entity_poly.pdbx_strand_id
1 'polypeptide(L)'
;MADSRDYLQPSIPRFDGHYDHWSMLMENLLRSKEYWSLIEDGIVVAPAGASQEQIQLANESKLKDLKAKNFLFQAIDRSILETILA
;
A
#
# COMPACT_ATOMS: atom_id res chain seq x y z
N MET A 1 -28.44 -5.22 23.50
CA MET A 1 -28.18 -5.77 22.17
C MET A 1 -26.74 -5.42 21.87
N ALA A 2 -25.87 -6.43 21.76
CA ALA A 2 -24.47 -6.18 21.47
C ALA A 2 -24.40 -5.65 20.04
N ASP A 3 -24.07 -4.37 19.89
CA ASP A 3 -23.65 -3.81 18.62
C ASP A 3 -22.53 -4.71 18.11
N SER A 4 -22.84 -5.51 17.10
CA SER A 4 -21.85 -6.09 16.22
C SER A 4 -21.04 -4.92 15.73
N ARG A 5 -19.91 -4.66 16.39
CA ARG A 5 -18.77 -4.03 15.76
C ARG A 5 -18.43 -4.97 14.63
N ASP A 6 -19.14 -4.81 13.52
CA ASP A 6 -18.60 -5.07 12.21
C ASP A 6 -17.27 -4.35 12.26
N TYR A 7 -16.21 -5.10 12.52
CA TYR A 7 -14.86 -4.65 12.31
C TYR A 7 -14.80 -4.44 10.81
N LEU A 8 -15.33 -3.29 10.38
CA LEU A 8 -15.44 -2.86 9.00
C LEU A 8 -14.06 -3.10 8.45
N GLN A 9 -13.95 -4.08 7.55
CA GLN A 9 -12.74 -4.22 6.77
C GLN A 9 -12.42 -2.80 6.29
N PRO A 10 -11.24 -2.25 6.60
CA PRO A 10 -10.94 -0.89 6.21
C PRO A 10 -11.08 -0.83 4.69
N SER A 11 -12.15 -0.18 4.25
CA SER A 11 -12.45 0.02 2.85
C SER A 11 -11.35 0.90 2.28
N ILE A 12 -10.92 0.60 1.06
CA ILE A 12 -9.86 1.37 0.41
C ILE A 12 -10.38 2.80 0.25
N PRO A 13 -9.74 3.81 0.86
CA PRO A 13 -10.24 5.17 0.85
C PRO A 13 -10.09 5.74 -0.56
N ARG A 14 -11.20 6.17 -1.14
CA ARG A 14 -11.23 6.78 -2.47
C ARG A 14 -10.82 8.24 -2.35
N PHE A 15 -9.95 8.69 -3.25
CA PHE A 15 -9.53 10.08 -3.31
C PHE A 15 -10.66 10.93 -3.92
N ASP A 16 -11.06 11.98 -3.21
CA ASP A 16 -12.19 12.86 -3.54
C ASP A 16 -11.78 14.33 -3.72
N GLY A 17 -10.47 14.62 -3.71
CA GLY A 17 -9.92 15.97 -3.75
C GLY A 17 -9.36 16.46 -2.41
N HIS A 18 -9.68 15.83 -1.28
CA HIS A 18 -9.13 16.19 0.04
C HIS A 18 -7.86 15.39 0.37
N TYR A 19 -6.71 15.84 -0.13
CA TYR A 19 -5.44 15.13 -0.02
C TYR A 19 -5.01 14.81 1.42
N ASP A 20 -5.06 15.78 2.33
CA ASP A 20 -4.59 15.58 3.72
C ASP A 20 -5.41 14.50 4.43
N HIS A 21 -6.73 14.51 4.26
CA HIS A 21 -7.59 13.50 4.85
C HIS A 21 -7.39 12.12 4.22
N TRP A 22 -7.34 12.07 2.88
CA TRP A 22 -7.12 10.83 2.14
C TRP A 22 -5.76 10.19 2.48
N SER A 23 -4.70 11.00 2.58
CA SER A 23 -3.35 10.51 2.88
C SER A 23 -3.27 9.91 4.29
N MET A 24 -3.92 10.50 5.30
CA MET A 24 -4.03 9.92 6.64
C MET A 24 -4.73 8.55 6.64
N LEU A 25 -5.81 8.40 5.86
CA LEU A 25 -6.52 7.12 5.75
C LEU A 25 -5.69 6.05 5.02
N MET A 26 -5.00 6.44 3.94
CA MET A 26 -4.11 5.54 3.20
C MET A 26 -2.92 5.09 4.03
N GLU A 27 -2.31 5.99 4.82
CA GLU A 27 -1.23 5.64 5.74
C GLU A 27 -1.70 4.61 6.76
N ASN A 28 -2.85 4.83 7.40
CA ASN A 28 -3.42 3.88 8.35
C ASN A 28 -3.71 2.51 7.70
N LEU A 29 -4.26 2.49 6.48
CA LEU A 29 -4.49 1.27 5.73
C LEU A 29 -3.18 0.50 5.49
N LEU A 30 -2.15 1.18 4.99
CA LEU A 30 -0.85 0.55 4.69
C LEU A 30 -0.11 0.07 5.95
N ARG A 31 -0.19 0.83 7.05
CA ARG A 31 0.34 0.41 8.36
C ARG A 31 -0.42 -0.82 8.89
N SER A 32 -1.74 -0.88 8.77
CA SER A 32 -2.54 -2.04 9.17
C SER A 32 -2.24 -3.32 8.37
N LYS A 33 -1.63 -3.18 7.19
CA LYS A 33 -1.20 -4.28 6.32
C LYS A 33 0.29 -4.58 6.38
N GLU A 34 1.05 -3.86 7.23
CA GLU A 34 2.50 -3.98 7.35
C GLU A 34 3.24 -3.70 6.02
N TYR A 35 2.69 -2.80 5.19
CA TYR A 35 3.30 -2.38 3.92
C TYR A 35 4.04 -1.05 4.04
N TRP A 36 3.81 -0.30 5.13
CA TRP A 36 4.38 1.03 5.30
C TRP A 36 5.92 1.06 5.33
N SER A 37 6.57 0.00 5.81
CA SER A 37 8.04 -0.12 5.76
C SER A 37 8.60 -0.06 4.34
N LEU A 38 7.82 -0.41 3.32
CA LEU A 38 8.26 -0.25 1.92
C LEU A 38 8.35 1.20 1.48
N ILE A 39 7.60 2.10 2.13
CA ILE A 39 7.62 3.54 1.86
C ILE A 39 8.75 4.21 2.65
N GLU A 40 8.96 3.82 3.91
CA GLU A 40 10.01 4.36 4.77
C GLU A 40 11.40 3.81 4.43
N ASP A 41 11.53 2.48 4.35
CA ASP A 41 12.82 1.79 4.20
C ASP A 41 13.12 1.41 2.74
N GLY A 42 12.10 1.42 1.88
CA GLY A 42 12.21 1.03 0.47
C GLY A 42 11.97 -0.45 0.20
N ILE A 43 12.08 -0.82 -1.08
CA ILE A 43 11.90 -2.20 -1.55
C ILE A 43 13.24 -2.94 -1.45
N VAL A 44 13.24 -4.12 -0.84
CA VAL A 44 14.42 -4.99 -0.76
C VAL A 44 14.69 -5.59 -2.13
N VAL A 45 15.90 -5.40 -2.64
CA VAL A 45 16.37 -5.98 -3.90
C VAL A 45 17.51 -6.94 -3.61
N ALA A 46 17.43 -8.15 -4.18
CA ALA A 46 18.49 -9.13 -4.03
C ALA A 46 19.74 -8.69 -4.81
N PRO A 47 20.94 -8.66 -4.18
CA PRO A 47 22.18 -8.34 -4.87
C PRO A 47 22.58 -9.46 -5.85
N ALA A 48 23.52 -9.17 -6.75
CA ALA A 48 24.10 -10.18 -7.62
C ALA A 48 24.85 -11.24 -6.78
N GLY A 49 24.52 -12.52 -6.98
CA GLY A 49 25.06 -13.62 -6.17
C GLY A 49 24.38 -13.81 -4.81
N ALA A 50 23.18 -13.25 -4.62
CA ALA A 50 22.40 -13.40 -3.39
C ALA A 50 22.16 -14.87 -2.99
N SER A 51 22.15 -15.11 -1.68
CA SER A 51 21.73 -16.41 -1.14
C SER A 51 20.24 -16.67 -1.41
N GLN A 52 19.81 -17.93 -1.30
CA GLN A 52 18.41 -18.29 -1.45
C GLN A 52 17.50 -17.56 -0.45
N GLU A 53 17.99 -17.24 0.74
CA GLU A 53 17.26 -16.47 1.76
C GLU A 53 17.09 -15.01 1.34
N GLN A 54 18.14 -14.38 0.81
CA GLN A 54 18.08 -13.00 0.32
C GLN A 54 17.16 -12.86 -0.90
N ILE A 55 17.14 -13.87 -1.78
CA ILE A 55 16.21 -13.92 -2.93
C ILE A 55 14.77 -14.02 -2.44
N GLN A 56 14.50 -14.86 -1.43
CA GLN A 56 13.15 -14.98 -0.84
C GLN A 56 12.69 -13.65 -0.24
N LEU A 57 13.54 -12.99 0.55
CA LEU A 57 13.24 -11.70 1.16
C LEU A 57 12.93 -10.62 0.11
N ALA A 58 13.70 -10.57 -0.98
CA ALA A 58 13.45 -9.64 -2.07
C ALA A 58 12.11 -9.93 -2.80
N ASN A 59 11.78 -11.21 -2.99
CA ASN A 59 10.49 -11.60 -3.59
C ASN A 59 9.30 -11.23 -2.70
N GLU A 60 9.42 -11.44 -1.38
CA GLU A 60 8.39 -11.03 -0.41
C GLU A 60 8.20 -9.52 -0.38
N SER A 61 9.31 -8.76 -0.37
CA SER A 61 9.27 -7.29 -0.43
C SER A 61 8.60 -6.80 -1.72
N LYS A 62 8.95 -7.40 -2.87
CA LYS A 62 8.32 -7.11 -4.17
C LYS A 62 6.83 -7.47 -4.17
N LEU A 63 6.43 -8.56 -3.53
CA LEU A 63 5.02 -8.93 -3.42
C LEU A 63 4.24 -7.92 -2.58
N LYS A 64 4.80 -7.45 -1.46
CA LYS A 64 4.20 -6.40 -0.63
C LYS A 64 4.10 -5.08 -1.41
N ASP A 65 5.12 -4.72 -2.21
CA ASP A 65 5.12 -3.53 -3.07
C ASP A 65 3.97 -3.57 -4.08
N LEU A 66 3.79 -4.70 -4.76
CA LEU A 66 2.69 -4.89 -5.71
C LEU A 66 1.32 -4.73 -5.04
N LYS A 67 1.17 -5.21 -3.81
CA LYS A 67 -0.08 -5.07 -3.04
C LYS A 67 -0.33 -3.62 -2.60
N ALA A 68 0.70 -2.90 -2.15
CA ALA A 68 0.59 -1.49 -1.79
C ALA A 68 0.20 -0.63 -3.00
N LYS A 69 0.84 -0.86 -4.16
CA LYS A 69 0.48 -0.21 -5.43
C LYS A 69 -0.95 -0.50 -5.85
N ASN A 70 -1.40 -1.74 -5.68
CA ASN A 70 -2.77 -2.12 -6.00
C ASN A 70 -3.80 -1.33 -5.16
N PHE A 71 -3.54 -1.08 -3.87
CA PHE A 71 -4.39 -0.20 -3.06
C PHE A 71 -4.40 1.23 -3.57
N LEU A 72 -3.24 1.79 -3.92
CA LEU A 72 -3.15 3.14 -4.48
C LEU A 72 -3.94 3.27 -5.80
N PHE A 73 -3.85 2.28 -6.69
CA PHE A 73 -4.62 2.25 -7.94
C PHE A 73 -6.12 2.09 -7.73
N GLN A 74 -6.55 1.43 -6.66
CA GLN A 74 -7.96 1.33 -6.30
C GLN A 74 -8.48 2.60 -5.61
N ALA A 75 -7.60 3.32 -4.92
CA ALA A 75 -7.90 4.54 -4.19
C ALA A 75 -8.04 5.76 -5.12
N ILE A 76 -7.28 5.81 -6.22
CA ILE A 76 -7.22 6.96 -7.13
C ILE A 76 -7.91 6.63 -8.44
N ASP A 77 -8.82 7.50 -8.88
CA ASP A 77 -9.46 7.36 -10.18
C ASP A 77 -8.48 7.57 -11.34
N ARG A 78 -8.69 6.83 -12.43
CA ARG A 78 -7.80 6.85 -13.61
C ARG A 78 -7.60 8.27 -14.15
N SER A 79 -8.64 9.08 -14.22
CA SER A 79 -8.56 10.46 -14.70
C SER A 79 -7.64 11.33 -13.83
N ILE A 80 -7.64 11.11 -12.52
CA ILE A 80 -6.78 11.81 -11.57
C ILE A 80 -5.34 11.33 -11.75
N LEU A 81 -5.13 10.01 -11.88
CA LEU A 81 -3.82 9.44 -12.16
C LEU A 81 -3.21 10.01 -13.45
N GLU A 82 -4.00 10.09 -14.52
CA GLU A 82 -3.57 10.69 -15.80
C GLU A 82 -3.22 12.17 -15.65
N THR A 83 -3.91 12.90 -14.77
CA THR A 83 -3.59 14.32 -14.46
C THR A 83 -2.27 14.47 -13.70
N ILE A 84 -1.93 13.53 -12.81
CA ILE A 84 -0.68 13.55 -12.03
C ILE A 84 0.53 13.13 -12.88
N LEU A 85 0.33 12.22 -13.84
CA LEU A 85 1.40 11.66 -14.68
C LEU A 85 1.67 12.45 -15.97
N ALA A 86 0.82 13.43 -16.29
CA ALA A 86 0.99 14.34 -17.43
C ALA A 86 2.00 15.46 -17.10
#